data_AF-A0A0P0GTI3-F1
#
_entry.id   AF-A0A0P0GTI3-F1
#
_cell.length_a   1.000
_cell.length_b   1.000
_cell.length_c   1.000
_cell.angle_alpha   90.00
_cell.angle_beta   90.00
_cell.angle_gamma   90.00
#
_symmetry.space_group_name_H-M   'P 1'
#
loop_
_entity.id
_entity.type
_entity.pdbx_description
1 polymer ?
#
loop_
_entity_poly.entity_id
_entity_poly.type
_entity_poly.pdbx_seq_one_letter_code
_entity_poly.pdbx_strand_id
1 'polypeptide(L)'
;MEYQIIPISSLKRIESWLTDETGFSLSMLHSELDYISDVYLLGKQFPVEIQDLYLSIKKEEQDIPYPNRGTDEDKYKFSLTVGKNLVLESGDFEADYILNLWNLYDTNEDSACEEQDQDIFNGILLIVAIYYKYTQTNGYFDFGDYVAAPEQIQYTYSVRPDMLNLYKMFHEKKKTKNNTITIEYNKQKIELTNDDNWFLNMITPYLDKYLGIPSLEEAEAELNKDYPLQVKEAGNVKMQFLIQ
;
A
#
# COMPACT_ATOMS: atom_id res chain seq x y z
N MET A 1 1.42 -6.29 15.70
CA MET A 1 2.14 -5.89 14.47
C MET A 1 3.58 -5.69 14.86
N GLU A 2 4.43 -6.59 14.39
CA GLU A 2 5.86 -6.59 14.68
C GLU A 2 6.65 -5.92 13.56
N TYR A 3 7.68 -5.17 13.94
CA TYR A 3 8.57 -4.48 13.02
C TYR A 3 9.96 -5.10 13.06
N GLN A 4 10.47 -5.46 11.89
CA GLN A 4 11.83 -5.96 11.69
C GLN A 4 12.75 -4.80 11.38
N ILE A 5 13.88 -4.72 12.08
CA ILE A 5 14.91 -3.70 11.86
C ILE A 5 16.06 -4.38 11.12
N ILE A 6 16.25 -3.99 9.86
CA ILE A 6 17.25 -4.58 8.98
C ILE A 6 18.32 -3.52 8.66
N PRO A 7 19.59 -3.73 9.04
CA PRO A 7 20.65 -2.79 8.73
C PRO A 7 20.82 -2.63 7.21
N ILE A 8 20.94 -1.38 6.75
CA ILE A 8 21.19 -1.09 5.33
C ILE A 8 22.55 -1.64 4.88
N SER A 9 23.53 -1.71 5.79
CA SER A 9 24.81 -2.36 5.52
C SER A 9 24.66 -3.84 5.17
N SER A 10 23.78 -4.56 5.87
CA SER A 10 23.46 -5.96 5.53
C SER A 10 22.78 -6.04 4.18
N LEU A 11 21.73 -5.23 3.93
CA LEU A 11 21.05 -5.21 2.64
C LEU A 11 22.04 -5.03 1.48
N LYS A 12 22.95 -4.05 1.56
CA LYS A 12 23.95 -3.79 0.51
C LYS A 12 24.87 -4.99 0.22
N ARG A 13 25.14 -5.85 1.22
CA ARG A 13 25.97 -7.04 1.04
C ARG A 13 25.18 -8.20 0.41
N ILE A 14 23.91 -8.35 0.79
CA ILE A 14 23.07 -9.47 0.33
C ILE A 14 22.20 -9.15 -0.89
N GLU A 15 22.11 -7.88 -1.31
CA GLU A 15 21.22 -7.43 -2.39
C GLU A 15 21.42 -8.22 -3.69
N SER A 16 22.67 -8.44 -4.10
CA SER A 16 22.98 -9.21 -5.31
C SER A 16 22.45 -10.64 -5.22
N TRP A 17 22.71 -11.32 -4.10
CA TRP A 17 22.22 -12.67 -3.83
C TRP A 17 20.69 -12.74 -3.80
N LEU A 18 20.03 -11.80 -3.11
CA LEU A 18 18.57 -11.73 -3.07
C LEU A 18 17.98 -11.53 -4.47
N THR A 19 18.59 -10.64 -5.27
CA THR A 19 18.13 -10.34 -6.63
C THR A 19 18.20 -11.59 -7.51
N ASP A 20 19.35 -12.27 -7.50
CA ASP A 20 19.62 -13.43 -8.35
C ASP A 20 18.77 -14.66 -7.95
N GLU A 21 18.60 -14.91 -6.65
CA GLU A 21 17.94 -16.14 -6.17
C GLU A 21 16.42 -16.00 -5.96
N THR A 22 15.92 -14.78 -5.70
CA THR A 22 14.52 -14.57 -5.31
C THR A 22 13.74 -13.65 -6.23
N GLY A 23 14.42 -12.97 -7.16
CA GLY A 23 13.81 -11.91 -7.98
C GLY A 23 13.52 -10.63 -7.18
N PHE A 24 14.23 -10.43 -6.06
CA PHE A 24 14.14 -9.22 -5.26
C PHE A 24 14.43 -7.97 -6.09
N SER A 25 13.68 -6.91 -5.82
CA SER A 25 13.91 -5.58 -6.39
C SER A 25 13.76 -4.54 -5.28
N LEU A 26 14.62 -3.50 -5.29
CA LEU A 26 14.51 -2.38 -4.35
C LEU A 26 13.14 -1.68 -4.42
N SER A 27 12.44 -1.75 -5.56
CA SER A 27 11.07 -1.24 -5.67
C SER A 27 10.09 -1.92 -4.71
N MET A 28 10.36 -3.15 -4.26
CA MET A 28 9.56 -3.83 -3.25
C MET A 28 9.61 -3.11 -1.88
N LEU A 29 10.63 -2.27 -1.68
CA LEU A 29 10.91 -1.49 -0.48
C LEU A 29 10.67 0.01 -0.71
N HIS A 30 9.92 0.40 -1.74
CA HIS A 30 9.78 1.80 -2.16
C HIS A 30 9.36 2.71 -1.00
N SER A 31 8.30 2.36 -0.29
CA SER A 31 7.77 3.17 0.82
C SER A 31 8.77 3.31 1.97
N GLU A 32 9.51 2.25 2.29
CA GLU A 32 10.49 2.25 3.36
C GLU A 32 11.73 3.07 2.99
N LEU A 33 12.15 3.02 1.73
CA LEU A 33 13.23 3.84 1.20
C LEU A 33 12.83 5.31 1.09
N ASP A 34 11.60 5.61 0.66
CA ASP A 34 11.07 6.98 0.62
C ASP A 34 10.96 7.57 2.04
N TYR A 35 10.53 6.78 3.02
CA TYR A 35 10.48 7.24 4.41
C TYR A 35 11.87 7.63 4.95
N ILE A 36 12.92 6.88 4.62
CA ILE A 36 14.31 7.27 4.97
C ILE A 36 14.67 8.63 4.35
N SER A 37 14.28 8.84 3.09
CA SER A 37 14.48 10.12 2.40
C SER A 37 13.73 11.26 3.11
N ASP A 38 12.48 11.05 3.52
CA ASP A 38 11.69 12.04 4.25
C ASP A 38 12.32 12.38 5.60
N VAL A 39 12.75 11.36 6.37
CA VAL A 39 13.44 11.57 7.66
C VAL A 39 14.71 12.39 7.47
N TYR A 40 15.47 12.15 6.40
CA TYR A 40 16.66 12.95 6.08
C TYR A 40 16.32 14.38 5.67
N LEU A 41 15.38 14.56 4.74
CA LEU A 41 15.05 15.86 4.16
C LEU A 41 14.35 16.80 5.12
N LEU A 42 13.46 16.24 5.95
CA LEU A 42 12.63 16.96 6.90
C LEU A 42 13.17 16.87 8.34
N GLY A 43 14.36 16.33 8.56
CA GLY A 43 14.99 16.00 9.86
C GLY A 43 14.42 16.69 11.10
N LYS A 44 14.40 18.02 11.16
CA LYS A 44 13.87 18.82 12.28
C LYS A 44 12.40 18.56 12.65
N GLN A 45 11.61 17.96 11.76
CA GLN A 45 10.22 17.58 11.97
C GLN A 45 10.08 16.20 12.66
N PHE A 46 11.15 15.41 12.68
CA PHE A 46 11.19 14.09 13.30
C PHE A 46 11.90 14.11 14.66
N PRO A 47 11.44 13.32 15.64
CA PRO A 47 12.16 13.12 16.90
C PRO A 47 13.59 12.61 16.66
N VAL A 48 14.51 12.96 17.56
CA VAL A 48 15.92 12.53 17.46
C VAL A 48 16.06 11.01 17.42
N GLU A 49 15.24 10.31 18.20
CA GLU A 49 15.19 8.84 18.23
C GLU A 49 14.86 8.22 16.87
N ILE A 50 13.95 8.84 16.11
CA ILE A 50 13.60 8.42 14.75
C ILE A 50 14.77 8.70 13.81
N GLN A 51 15.38 9.88 13.90
CA GLN A 51 16.57 10.18 13.10
C GLN A 51 17.71 9.19 13.38
N ASP A 52 17.96 8.84 14.65
CA ASP A 52 19.02 7.91 15.06
C ASP A 52 18.73 6.44 14.67
N LEU A 53 17.45 6.09 14.55
CA LEU A 53 17.01 4.78 14.06
C LEU A 53 17.23 4.66 12.56
N TYR A 54 16.83 5.66 11.77
CA TYR A 54 16.79 5.55 10.31
C TYR A 54 18.04 6.08 9.60
N LEU A 55 18.77 7.05 10.17
CA LEU A 55 19.86 7.74 9.47
C LEU A 55 21.23 7.34 10.01
N SER A 56 22.16 7.09 9.08
CA SER A 56 23.59 6.98 9.39
C SER A 56 24.30 8.32 9.26
N ILE A 57 23.70 9.23 8.48
CA ILE A 57 24.20 10.59 8.22
C ILE A 57 23.01 11.54 8.35
N LYS A 58 23.07 12.50 9.26
CA LYS A 58 22.03 13.53 9.37
C LYS A 58 22.34 14.68 8.42
N LYS A 59 21.29 15.35 7.93
CA LYS A 59 21.45 16.48 7.01
C LYS A 59 22.25 17.63 7.61
N GLU A 60 22.14 17.84 8.92
CA GLU A 60 22.92 18.83 9.67
C GLU A 60 24.42 18.49 9.74
N GLU A 61 24.77 17.21 9.65
CA GLU A 61 26.16 16.73 9.65
C GLU A 61 26.77 16.81 8.26
N GLN A 62 26.01 16.38 7.25
CA GLN A 62 26.41 16.43 5.85
C GLN A 62 25.19 16.58 4.95
N ASP A 63 25.15 17.66 4.15
CA ASP A 63 24.09 17.96 3.19
C ASP A 63 24.36 17.27 1.84
N ILE A 64 23.84 16.06 1.71
CA ILE A 64 23.89 15.22 0.52
C ILE A 64 22.70 15.65 -0.37
N PRO A 65 22.95 16.03 -1.64
CA PRO A 65 21.89 16.52 -2.52
C PRO A 65 20.93 15.39 -2.88
N TYR A 66 19.63 15.65 -2.68
CA TYR A 66 18.57 14.72 -3.07
C TYR A 66 18.31 14.75 -4.58
N PRO A 67 18.18 13.60 -5.25
CA PRO A 67 17.99 13.50 -6.69
C PRO A 67 16.55 13.83 -7.11
N ASN A 68 16.13 15.09 -6.92
CA ASN A 68 14.77 15.57 -7.24
C ASN A 68 14.32 15.31 -8.69
N ARG A 69 15.26 15.18 -9.63
CA ARG A 69 15.01 14.88 -11.05
C ARG A 69 15.54 13.50 -11.47
N GLY A 70 15.93 12.67 -10.50
CA GLY A 70 16.44 11.33 -10.74
C GLY A 70 15.31 10.31 -10.93
N THR A 71 15.71 9.14 -11.39
CA THR A 71 14.86 7.93 -11.42
C THR A 71 14.59 7.44 -10.01
N ASP A 72 13.64 6.51 -9.84
CA ASP A 72 13.41 5.90 -8.52
C ASP A 72 14.64 5.13 -8.04
N GLU A 73 15.41 4.53 -8.94
CA GLU A 73 16.69 3.91 -8.61
C GLU A 73 17.71 4.93 -8.05
N ASP A 74 17.74 6.15 -8.59
CA ASP A 74 18.59 7.22 -8.06
C ASP A 74 18.15 7.62 -6.64
N LYS A 75 16.84 7.69 -6.38
CA LYS A 75 16.28 7.96 -5.05
C LYS A 75 16.57 6.82 -4.08
N TYR A 76 16.48 5.56 -4.51
CA TYR A 76 16.84 4.40 -3.70
C TYR A 76 18.32 4.43 -3.32
N LYS A 77 19.21 4.71 -4.28
CA LYS A 77 20.64 4.89 -4.00
C LYS A 77 20.88 6.00 -3.00
N PHE A 78 20.13 7.10 -3.08
CA PHE A 78 20.19 8.17 -2.09
C PHE A 78 19.77 7.66 -0.69
N SER A 79 18.61 7.01 -0.57
CA SER A 79 18.13 6.46 0.72
C SER A 79 19.11 5.45 1.32
N LEU A 80 19.66 4.55 0.50
CA LEU A 80 20.69 3.61 0.92
C LEU A 80 22.01 4.30 1.34
N THR A 81 22.28 5.51 0.84
CA THR A 81 23.49 6.27 1.19
C THR A 81 23.35 6.94 2.55
N VAL A 82 22.20 7.56 2.83
CA VAL A 82 21.97 8.30 4.08
C VAL A 82 21.40 7.44 5.22
N GLY A 83 20.80 6.30 4.87
CA GLY A 83 20.09 5.45 5.79
C GLY A 83 20.98 4.47 6.56
N LYS A 84 20.51 4.12 7.75
CA LYS A 84 21.11 3.17 8.69
C LYS A 84 20.33 1.86 8.75
N ASN A 85 19.01 1.94 8.92
CA ASN A 85 18.14 0.78 9.06
C ASN A 85 16.91 0.92 8.16
N LEU A 86 16.46 -0.20 7.61
CA LEU A 86 15.10 -0.40 7.14
C LEU A 86 14.25 -0.89 8.30
N VAL A 87 13.03 -0.38 8.41
CA VAL A 87 12.06 -0.81 9.41
C VAL A 87 10.84 -1.31 8.64
N LEU A 88 10.56 -2.60 8.78
CA LEU A 88 9.60 -3.31 7.93
C LEU A 88 8.55 -3.99 8.79
N GLU A 89 7.28 -3.88 8.40
CA GLU A 89 6.21 -4.62 9.06
C GLU A 89 6.25 -6.10 8.65
N SER A 90 6.16 -6.99 9.64
CA SER A 90 6.17 -8.45 9.44
C SER A 90 4.89 -9.13 9.93
N GLY A 91 3.87 -8.36 10.31
CA GLY A 91 2.59 -8.90 10.78
C GLY A 91 2.74 -9.73 12.06
N ASP A 92 2.35 -10.99 11.97
CA ASP A 92 2.42 -12.01 13.03
C ASP A 92 3.68 -12.90 12.93
N PHE A 93 4.60 -12.62 11.99
CA PHE A 93 5.84 -13.36 11.85
C PHE A 93 6.90 -12.83 12.83
N GLU A 94 6.93 -13.42 14.03
CA GLU A 94 7.83 -12.99 15.10
C GLU A 94 9.31 -13.31 14.81
N ALA A 95 10.19 -12.31 14.99
CA ALA A 95 11.63 -12.43 14.80
C ALA A 95 12.23 -13.51 15.70
N ASP A 96 11.77 -13.55 16.95
CA ASP A 96 12.22 -14.52 17.96
C ASP A 96 11.87 -15.95 17.55
N TYR A 97 10.73 -16.17 16.89
CA TYR A 97 10.37 -17.49 16.37
C TYR A 97 11.30 -17.91 15.23
N ILE A 98 11.59 -16.99 14.29
CA ILE A 98 12.49 -17.25 13.17
C ILE A 98 13.92 -17.48 13.68
N LEU A 99 14.37 -16.71 14.67
CA LEU A 99 15.68 -16.86 15.31
C LEU A 99 15.78 -18.20 16.06
N ASN A 100 14.74 -18.61 16.77
CA ASN A 100 14.70 -19.91 17.41
C ASN A 100 14.79 -21.05 16.38
N LEU A 101 14.11 -20.92 15.23
CA LEU A 101 14.24 -21.88 14.13
C LEU A 101 15.67 -21.89 13.58
N TRP A 102 16.28 -20.72 13.33
CA TRP A 102 17.67 -20.60 12.88
C TRP A 102 18.63 -21.34 13.83
N ASN A 103 18.56 -21.03 15.13
CA ASN A 103 19.41 -21.60 16.16
C ASN A 103 19.21 -23.12 16.38
N LEU A 104 18.08 -23.69 15.94
CA LEU A 104 17.86 -25.14 15.99
C LEU A 104 18.65 -25.89 14.90
N TYR A 105 18.91 -25.23 13.77
CA TYR A 105 19.61 -25.83 12.61
C TYR A 105 21.06 -25.37 12.49
N ASP A 106 21.41 -24.23 13.09
CA ASP A 106 22.78 -23.74 13.17
C ASP A 106 23.57 -24.52 14.23
N THR A 107 24.26 -25.57 13.79
CA THR A 107 25.11 -26.42 14.65
C THR A 107 26.60 -26.05 14.56
N ASN A 108 26.94 -24.86 14.04
CA ASN A 108 28.33 -24.54 13.68
C ASN A 108 29.21 -24.31 14.93
N GLU A 109 30.24 -25.17 15.09
CA GLU A 109 31.35 -25.01 16.05
C GLU A 109 32.48 -24.10 15.50
N ASP A 110 32.39 -23.62 14.26
CA ASP A 110 33.44 -22.85 13.57
C ASP A 110 33.17 -21.32 13.60
N SER A 111 34.03 -20.57 14.29
CA SER A 111 33.90 -19.15 14.62
C SER A 111 34.15 -18.17 13.46
N ALA A 112 33.98 -18.59 12.21
CA ALA A 112 34.33 -17.78 11.03
C ALA A 112 33.11 -17.11 10.35
N CYS A 113 31.88 -17.37 10.81
CA CYS A 113 30.66 -17.10 10.05
C CYS A 113 29.69 -16.06 10.65
N GLU A 114 30.03 -15.37 11.76
CA GLU A 114 29.07 -14.49 12.46
C GLU A 114 28.44 -13.38 11.59
N GLU A 115 29.22 -12.67 10.76
CA GLU A 115 28.68 -11.59 9.92
C GLU A 115 27.87 -12.12 8.73
N GLN A 116 28.31 -13.23 8.13
CA GLN A 116 27.63 -13.84 6.99
C GLN A 116 26.33 -14.53 7.44
N ASP A 117 26.32 -15.18 8.60
CA ASP A 117 25.12 -15.78 9.20
C ASP A 117 24.09 -14.70 9.56
N GLN A 118 24.54 -13.58 10.12
CA GLN A 118 23.67 -12.44 10.41
C GLN A 118 23.08 -11.84 9.14
N ASP A 119 23.85 -11.76 8.05
CA ASP A 119 23.39 -11.28 6.76
C ASP A 119 22.36 -12.21 6.12
N ILE A 120 22.57 -13.53 6.19
CA ILE A 120 21.59 -14.52 5.73
C ILE A 120 20.30 -14.42 6.56
N PHE A 121 20.43 -14.33 7.89
CA PHE A 121 19.30 -14.15 8.79
C PHE A 121 18.51 -12.87 8.47
N ASN A 122 19.21 -11.75 8.27
CA ASN A 122 18.60 -10.49 7.83
C ASN A 122 17.91 -10.62 6.47
N GLY A 123 18.47 -11.40 5.55
CA GLY A 123 17.83 -11.75 4.28
C GLY A 123 16.53 -12.52 4.45
N ILE A 124 16.49 -13.49 5.38
CA ILE A 124 15.26 -14.23 5.72
C ILE A 124 14.21 -13.29 6.28
N LEU A 125 14.57 -12.42 7.24
CA LEU A 125 13.64 -11.44 7.81
C LEU A 125 13.09 -10.49 6.74
N LEU A 126 13.94 -10.04 5.81
CA LEU A 126 13.53 -9.20 4.69
C LEU A 126 12.51 -9.90 3.80
N ILE A 127 12.76 -11.15 3.41
CA ILE A 127 11.86 -11.93 2.57
C ILE A 127 10.51 -12.14 3.27
N VAL A 128 10.52 -12.43 4.57
CA VAL A 128 9.30 -12.59 5.37
C VAL A 128 8.48 -11.30 5.39
N ALA A 129 9.12 -10.15 5.60
CA ALA A 129 8.43 -8.86 5.59
C ALA A 129 7.88 -8.51 4.20
N ILE A 130 8.64 -8.76 3.13
CA ILE A 130 8.19 -8.59 1.75
C ILE A 130 7.00 -9.50 1.46
N TYR A 131 7.05 -10.77 1.89
CA TYR A 131 5.94 -11.70 1.72
C TYR A 131 4.69 -11.24 2.47
N TYR A 132 4.84 -10.77 3.72
CA TYR A 132 3.72 -10.18 4.45
C TYR A 132 3.13 -9.00 3.68
N LYS A 133 3.95 -8.04 3.25
CA LYS A 133 3.52 -6.91 2.43
C LYS A 133 2.77 -7.36 1.18
N TYR A 134 3.32 -8.35 0.44
CA TYR A 134 2.67 -8.96 -0.71
C TYR A 134 1.26 -9.49 -0.38
N THR A 135 1.08 -10.17 0.76
CA THR A 135 -0.25 -10.68 1.16
C THR A 135 -1.24 -9.59 1.51
N GLN A 136 -0.77 -8.46 2.06
CA GLN A 136 -1.64 -7.33 2.39
C GLN A 136 -2.04 -6.54 1.15
N THR A 137 -1.16 -6.45 0.17
CA THR A 137 -1.35 -5.59 -1.00
C THR A 137 -1.69 -6.34 -2.28
N ASN A 138 -1.86 -7.66 -2.25
CA ASN A 138 -1.98 -8.52 -3.43
C ASN A 138 -0.83 -8.34 -4.45
N GLY A 139 0.38 -8.14 -3.94
CA GLY A 139 1.60 -8.00 -4.74
C GLY A 139 1.90 -6.60 -5.27
N TYR A 140 1.14 -5.59 -4.84
CA TYR A 140 1.48 -4.18 -5.07
C TYR A 140 2.40 -3.68 -3.95
N PHE A 141 3.68 -3.49 -4.23
CA PHE A 141 4.64 -3.07 -3.19
C PHE A 141 4.68 -1.55 -2.97
N ASP A 142 4.02 -0.79 -3.84
CA ASP A 142 3.78 0.64 -3.71
C ASP A 142 2.28 0.97 -3.84
N PHE A 143 1.82 1.92 -3.04
CA PHE A 143 0.48 2.49 -3.14
C PHE A 143 0.29 3.24 -4.47
N GLY A 144 1.36 3.85 -5.00
CA GLY A 144 1.38 4.43 -6.34
C GLY A 144 1.08 3.39 -7.42
N ASP A 145 1.74 2.24 -7.37
CA ASP A 145 1.49 1.11 -8.29
C ASP A 145 0.07 0.52 -8.14
N TYR A 146 -0.45 0.42 -6.91
CA TYR A 146 -1.83 -0.02 -6.65
C TYR A 146 -2.85 0.96 -7.24
N VAL A 147 -2.70 2.26 -6.98
CA VAL A 147 -3.62 3.29 -7.48
C VAL A 147 -3.48 3.49 -8.99
N ALA A 148 -2.29 3.26 -9.57
CA ALA A 148 -2.03 3.41 -10.99
C ALA A 148 -2.44 2.18 -11.83
N ALA A 149 -2.77 1.04 -11.20
CA ALA A 149 -3.25 -0.13 -11.92
C ALA A 149 -4.54 0.22 -12.67
N PRO A 150 -4.64 -0.01 -14.00
CA PRO A 150 -5.81 0.36 -14.79
C PRO A 150 -7.14 -0.17 -14.23
N GLU A 151 -7.10 -1.36 -13.64
CA GLU A 151 -8.24 -2.01 -12.97
C GLU A 151 -8.66 -1.28 -11.69
N GLN A 152 -7.70 -0.78 -10.91
CA GLN A 152 -7.91 -0.01 -9.69
C GLN A 152 -8.33 1.44 -9.98
N ILE A 153 -7.80 2.06 -11.04
CA ILE A 153 -8.27 3.36 -11.54
C ILE A 153 -9.74 3.26 -11.96
N GLN A 154 -10.08 2.23 -12.74
CA GLN A 154 -11.47 2.02 -13.17
C GLN A 154 -12.38 1.74 -11.98
N TYR A 155 -11.97 0.90 -11.04
CA TYR A 155 -12.74 0.67 -9.83
C TYR A 155 -12.91 1.95 -9.01
N THR A 156 -11.81 2.63 -8.67
CA THR A 156 -11.81 3.82 -7.81
C THR A 156 -12.60 4.97 -8.41
N TYR A 157 -12.38 5.31 -9.68
CA TYR A 157 -12.97 6.52 -10.26
C TYR A 157 -14.25 6.28 -11.07
N SER A 158 -14.55 5.04 -11.48
CA SER A 158 -15.78 4.74 -12.23
C SER A 158 -16.77 3.89 -11.43
N VAL A 159 -16.31 2.81 -10.78
CA VAL A 159 -17.22 1.85 -10.13
C VAL A 159 -17.60 2.26 -8.71
N ARG A 160 -16.63 2.71 -7.90
CA ARG A 160 -16.83 3.12 -6.51
C ARG A 160 -17.83 4.26 -6.36
N PRO A 161 -17.78 5.36 -7.12
CA PRO A 161 -18.82 6.39 -7.04
C PRO A 161 -20.21 5.87 -7.40
N ASP A 162 -20.34 4.97 -8.38
CA ASP A 162 -21.64 4.37 -8.74
C ASP A 162 -22.17 3.48 -7.60
N MET A 163 -21.30 2.69 -6.97
CA MET A 163 -21.62 1.84 -5.82
C MET A 163 -22.01 2.66 -4.58
N LEU A 164 -21.31 3.77 -4.32
CA LEU A 164 -21.64 4.72 -3.24
C LEU A 164 -23.01 5.37 -3.47
N ASN A 165 -23.30 5.80 -4.70
CA ASN A 165 -24.60 6.36 -5.05
C ASN A 165 -25.73 5.32 -4.88
N LEU A 166 -25.47 4.07 -5.25
CA LEU A 166 -26.40 2.96 -5.06
C LEU A 166 -26.65 2.66 -3.58
N TYR A 167 -25.58 2.62 -2.77
CA TYR A 167 -25.66 2.46 -1.32
C TYR A 167 -26.47 3.58 -0.66
N LYS A 168 -26.18 4.83 -1.04
CA LYS A 168 -26.94 6.02 -0.60
C LYS A 168 -28.42 5.87 -0.93
N MET A 169 -28.76 5.52 -2.17
CA MET A 169 -30.15 5.35 -2.60
C MET A 169 -30.91 4.31 -1.77
N PHE A 170 -30.27 3.20 -1.36
CA PHE A 170 -30.92 2.16 -0.55
C PHE A 170 -31.03 2.50 0.94
N HIS A 171 -30.13 3.32 1.47
CA HIS A 171 -30.12 3.72 2.88
C HIS A 171 -30.85 5.04 3.16
N GLU A 172 -31.15 5.83 2.12
CA GLU A 172 -32.08 6.96 2.21
C GLU A 172 -33.48 6.45 2.58
N LYS A 173 -33.94 6.77 3.80
CA LYS A 173 -35.26 6.40 4.32
C LYS A 173 -36.41 7.07 3.56
N LYS A 174 -36.70 6.61 2.34
CA LYS A 174 -37.90 7.01 1.58
C LYS A 174 -38.96 5.93 1.72
N LYS A 175 -40.12 6.29 2.28
CA LYS A 175 -41.31 5.43 2.27
C LYS A 175 -41.83 5.32 0.83
N THR A 176 -41.33 4.36 0.07
CA THR A 176 -41.84 4.06 -1.27
C THR A 176 -42.99 3.04 -1.13
N LYS A 177 -44.17 3.42 -1.64
CA LYS A 177 -45.36 2.55 -1.68
C LYS A 177 -45.28 1.46 -2.77
N ASN A 178 -44.27 1.54 -3.64
CA ASN A 178 -44.11 0.65 -4.78
C ASN A 178 -42.88 -0.25 -4.57
N ASN A 179 -43.11 -1.56 -4.46
CA ASN A 179 -42.08 -2.59 -4.41
C ASN A 179 -41.56 -2.97 -5.81
N THR A 180 -41.55 -2.05 -6.77
CA THR A 180 -41.12 -2.34 -8.14
C THR A 180 -39.75 -1.72 -8.41
N ILE A 181 -38.81 -2.54 -8.87
CA ILE A 181 -37.49 -2.09 -9.30
C ILE A 181 -37.50 -2.04 -10.82
N THR A 182 -37.14 -0.90 -11.37
CA THR A 182 -36.93 -0.74 -12.81
C THR A 182 -35.44 -0.79 -13.12
N ILE A 183 -35.04 -1.69 -14.01
CA ILE A 183 -33.68 -1.73 -14.55
C ILE A 183 -33.78 -1.40 -16.04
N GLU A 184 -33.03 -0.38 -16.47
CA GLU A 184 -32.88 -0.01 -17.87
C GLU A 184 -31.45 -0.32 -18.32
N TYR A 185 -31.31 -1.10 -19.39
CA TYR A 185 -30.03 -1.44 -19.98
C TYR A 185 -30.17 -1.56 -21.50
N ASN A 186 -29.27 -0.92 -22.27
CA ASN A 186 -29.30 -0.95 -23.74
C ASN A 186 -30.68 -0.60 -24.35
N LYS A 187 -31.38 0.38 -23.78
CA LYS A 187 -32.76 0.80 -24.18
C LYS A 187 -33.82 -0.28 -23.99
N GLN A 188 -33.50 -1.37 -23.28
CA GLN A 188 -34.45 -2.36 -22.81
C GLN A 188 -34.76 -2.09 -21.35
N LYS A 189 -36.04 -2.18 -20.98
CA LYS A 189 -36.52 -1.93 -19.62
C LYS A 189 -37.15 -3.22 -19.09
N ILE A 190 -36.74 -3.62 -17.89
CA ILE A 190 -37.39 -4.68 -17.13
C ILE A 190 -37.90 -4.12 -15.80
N GLU A 191 -39.07 -4.60 -15.39
CA GLU A 191 -39.68 -4.28 -14.10
C GLU A 191 -39.68 -5.56 -13.25
N LEU A 192 -39.04 -5.48 -12.08
CA LEU A 192 -38.94 -6.57 -11.12
C LEU A 192 -39.86 -6.27 -9.94
N THR A 193 -40.64 -7.26 -9.53
CA THR A 193 -41.33 -7.24 -8.24
C THR A 193 -40.33 -7.57 -7.13
N ASN A 194 -40.06 -6.59 -6.28
CA ASN A 194 -39.18 -6.68 -5.11
C ASN A 194 -39.96 -7.18 -3.89
N ASP A 195 -40.67 -8.29 -4.06
CA ASP A 195 -41.41 -8.94 -2.98
C ASP A 195 -40.44 -9.36 -1.86
N ASP A 196 -40.85 -9.19 -0.60
CA ASP A 196 -40.00 -9.42 0.59
C ASP A 196 -38.65 -8.68 0.59
N ASN A 197 -38.52 -7.62 -0.22
CA ASN A 197 -37.28 -6.87 -0.41
C ASN A 197 -36.08 -7.74 -0.82
N TRP A 198 -36.31 -8.84 -1.55
CA TRP A 198 -35.26 -9.79 -1.92
C TRP A 198 -34.04 -9.12 -2.59
N PHE A 199 -34.26 -8.09 -3.40
CA PHE A 199 -33.18 -7.40 -4.09
C PHE A 199 -32.30 -6.58 -3.13
N LEU A 200 -32.91 -5.85 -2.19
CA LEU A 200 -32.17 -5.13 -1.17
C LEU A 200 -31.40 -6.10 -0.26
N ASN A 201 -32.05 -7.19 0.15
CA ASN A 201 -31.42 -8.21 0.98
C ASN A 201 -30.19 -8.85 0.32
N MET A 202 -30.15 -8.93 -1.02
CA MET A 202 -29.02 -9.47 -1.77
C MET A 202 -27.92 -8.44 -2.02
N ILE A 203 -28.29 -7.19 -2.34
CA ILE A 203 -27.33 -6.16 -2.74
C ILE A 203 -26.69 -5.43 -1.55
N THR A 204 -27.39 -5.27 -0.43
CA THR A 204 -26.86 -4.57 0.75
C THR A 204 -25.62 -5.26 1.33
N PRO A 205 -25.60 -6.58 1.61
CA PRO A 205 -24.40 -7.24 2.11
C PRO A 205 -23.22 -7.19 1.12
N TYR A 206 -23.51 -7.17 -0.18
CA TYR A 206 -22.50 -6.98 -1.21
C TYR A 206 -21.90 -5.57 -1.12
N LEU A 207 -22.74 -4.54 -1.06
CA LEU A 207 -22.29 -3.16 -0.92
C LEU A 207 -21.49 -2.95 0.36
N ASP A 208 -21.96 -3.47 1.50
CA ASP A 208 -21.25 -3.37 2.79
C ASP A 208 -19.85 -3.98 2.70
N LYS A 209 -19.73 -5.17 2.11
CA LYS A 209 -18.45 -5.87 1.95
C LYS A 209 -17.46 -5.10 1.09
N TYR A 210 -17.90 -4.55 -0.04
CA TYR A 210 -17.01 -3.96 -1.03
C TYR A 210 -16.77 -2.45 -0.84
N LEU A 211 -17.70 -1.74 -0.21
CA LEU A 211 -17.49 -0.32 0.11
C LEU A 211 -16.69 -0.15 1.40
N GLY A 212 -16.88 -1.04 2.38
CA GLY A 212 -16.23 -0.96 3.69
C GLY A 212 -16.69 0.24 4.52
N ILE A 213 -17.86 0.81 4.22
CA ILE A 213 -18.36 2.04 4.83
C ILE A 213 -19.39 1.70 5.92
N PRO A 214 -19.21 2.20 7.15
CA PRO A 214 -20.07 1.88 8.29
C PRO A 214 -21.39 2.66 8.32
N SER A 215 -21.54 3.73 7.53
CA SER A 215 -22.75 4.57 7.57
C SER A 215 -23.06 5.35 6.27
N LEU A 216 -24.31 5.77 6.15
CA LEU A 216 -24.76 6.68 5.09
C LEU A 216 -24.00 8.02 5.10
N GLU A 217 -23.69 8.54 6.28
CA GLU A 217 -23.00 9.82 6.47
C GLU A 217 -21.57 9.77 5.92
N GLU A 218 -20.86 8.67 6.16
CA GLU A 218 -19.52 8.45 5.62
C GLU A 218 -19.53 8.26 4.09
N ALA A 219 -20.53 7.55 3.56
CA ALA A 219 -20.70 7.43 2.10
C ALA A 219 -20.94 8.80 1.43
N GLU A 220 -21.73 9.67 2.07
CA GLU A 220 -21.95 11.04 1.58
C GLU A 220 -20.71 11.93 1.70
N ALA A 221 -19.95 11.79 2.79
CA ALA A 221 -18.69 12.51 2.97
C ALA A 221 -17.67 12.13 1.89
N GLU A 222 -17.51 10.83 1.62
CA GLU A 222 -16.62 10.31 0.58
C GLU A 222 -17.05 10.80 -0.82
N LEU A 223 -18.34 10.69 -1.15
CA LEU A 223 -18.88 11.20 -2.42
C LEU A 223 -18.59 12.69 -2.62
N ASN A 224 -18.75 13.51 -1.58
CA ASN A 224 -18.56 14.96 -1.70
C ASN A 224 -17.07 15.37 -1.76
N LYS A 225 -16.22 14.64 -1.03
CA LYS A 225 -14.79 14.97 -0.89
C LYS A 225 -13.98 14.43 -2.06
N ASP A 226 -14.16 13.16 -2.38
CA ASP A 226 -13.27 12.40 -3.27
C ASP A 226 -13.86 12.28 -4.69
N TYR A 227 -15.18 12.46 -4.83
CA TYR A 227 -15.90 12.44 -6.11
C TYR A 227 -16.79 13.68 -6.32
N PRO A 228 -16.27 14.91 -6.11
CA PRO A 228 -17.06 16.11 -6.31
C PRO A 228 -17.61 16.09 -7.74
N LEU A 229 -18.94 16.18 -7.87
CA LEU A 229 -19.66 16.08 -9.14
C LEU A 229 -18.92 16.80 -10.27
N GLN A 230 -18.11 16.06 -11.03
CA GLN A 230 -17.76 16.48 -12.37
C GLN A 230 -19.06 16.37 -13.14
N VAL A 231 -19.53 17.53 -13.61
CA VAL A 231 -20.64 17.67 -14.54
C VAL A 231 -20.55 16.50 -15.53
N LYS A 232 -21.55 15.61 -15.52
CA LYS A 232 -21.75 14.62 -16.59
C LYS A 232 -22.09 15.40 -17.87
N GLU A 233 -21.11 16.04 -18.48
CA GLU A 233 -21.14 16.37 -19.89
C GLU A 233 -20.69 15.12 -20.63
N ALA A 234 -21.66 14.48 -21.27
CA ALA A 234 -21.42 13.50 -22.29
C ALA A 234 -20.49 14.08 -23.36
N GLY A 235 -19.36 13.40 -23.60
CA GLY A 235 -18.55 13.57 -24.80
C GLY A 235 -17.10 13.96 -24.53
N ASN A 236 -16.19 13.02 -24.81
CA ASN A 236 -14.77 13.23 -25.12
C ASN A 236 -14.00 14.23 -24.24
N VAL A 237 -13.28 13.74 -23.23
CA VAL A 237 -12.18 14.51 -22.64
C VAL A 237 -10.86 13.77 -22.86
N LYS A 238 -10.09 14.32 -23.80
CA LYS A 238 -8.64 14.18 -23.91
C LYS A 238 -8.02 14.54 -22.57
N MET A 239 -7.27 13.62 -21.97
CA MET A 239 -6.31 13.95 -20.92
C MET A 239 -5.17 14.78 -21.54
N GLN A 240 -5.25 16.10 -21.41
CA GLN A 240 -4.09 16.98 -21.56
C GLN A 240 -3.49 17.19 -20.17
N PHE A 241 -2.34 16.56 -19.93
CA PHE A 241 -1.47 16.92 -18.82
C PHE A 241 -0.82 18.27 -19.14
N LEU A 242 -1.18 19.31 -18.37
CA LEU A 242 -0.41 20.54 -18.32
C LEU A 242 0.61 20.40 -17.19
N ILE A 243 1.86 20.19 -17.59
CA ILE A 243 3.03 20.38 -16.73
C ILE A 243 3.35 21.88 -16.79
N GLN A 244 3.36 22.55 -15.64
CA GLN A 244 4.08 23.82 -15.46
C GLN A 244 5.46 23.51 -14.87
#